data_AF-A0A085FB81-F1
#
_entry.id   AF-A0A085FB81-F1
#
_cell.length_a   1.000
_cell.length_b   1.000
_cell.length_c   1.000
_cell.angle_alpha   90.00
_cell.angle_beta   90.00
_cell.angle_gamma   90.00
#
_symmetry.space_group_name_H-M   'P 1'
#
loop_
_entity.id
_entity.type
_entity.pdbx_description
1 polymer ?
#
loop_
_entity_poly.entity_id
_entity_poly.type
_entity_poly.pdbx_seq_one_letter_code
_entity_poly.pdbx_strand_id
1 'polypeptide(L)'
;MRRFLITAVPIILAALCALAIVPWLLGVPGTDNNYAKGWTIGFYALLAYLTAFIVLAILRVAAHLGWFRFPAHTADSLSWSAVLGFVIAQGLAWWLILGAN
;
A
#
# COMPACT_ATOMS: atom_id res chain seq x y z
N MET A 1 16.38 0.79 18.43
CA MET A 1 16.21 1.47 17.12
C MET A 1 15.63 0.57 16.03
N ARG A 2 16.23 -0.59 15.70
CA ARG A 2 15.77 -1.48 14.61
C ARG A 2 14.27 -1.85 14.67
N ARG A 3 13.73 -2.12 15.87
CA ARG A 3 12.31 -2.46 16.07
C ARG A 3 11.36 -1.32 15.71
N PHE A 4 11.77 -0.06 15.99
CA PHE A 4 10.97 1.13 15.67
C PHE A 4 10.85 1.35 14.17
N LEU A 5 11.95 1.17 13.42
CA LEU A 5 11.94 1.28 11.95
C LEU A 5 11.02 0.23 11.30
N ILE A 6 11.03 -0.99 11.82
CA ILE A 6 10.18 -2.10 11.32
C ILE A 6 8.69 -1.76 11.43
N THR A 7 8.29 -1.05 12.50
CA THR A 7 6.90 -0.66 12.73
C THR A 7 6.52 0.66 12.07
N ALA A 8 7.46 1.60 11.98
CA ALA A 8 7.21 2.94 11.44
C ALA A 8 7.04 2.93 9.92
N VAL A 9 7.80 2.10 9.19
CA VAL A 9 7.79 2.09 7.72
C VAL A 9 6.38 1.85 7.15
N PRO A 10 5.62 0.82 7.55
CA PRO A 10 4.27 0.62 7.03
C PRO A 10 3.31 1.78 7.34
N ILE A 11 3.47 2.42 8.50
CA ILE A 11 2.62 3.56 8.91
C ILE A 11 2.91 4.79 8.05
N ILE A 12 4.20 5.11 7.87
CA ILE A 12 4.63 6.23 7.03
C ILE A 12 4.17 6.00 5.59
N LEU A 13 4.34 4.78 5.08
CA LEU A 13 3.93 4.45 3.72
C LEU A 13 2.40 4.54 3.54
N ALA A 14 1.62 4.14 4.55
CA ALA A 14 0.17 4.27 4.51
C ALA A 14 -0.25 5.75 4.48
N ALA A 15 0.39 6.60 5.29
CA ALA A 15 0.16 8.04 5.26
C ALA A 15 0.51 8.65 3.89
N LEU A 16 1.65 8.25 3.31
CA LEU A 16 2.04 8.67 1.96
C LEU A 16 1.04 8.19 0.91
N CYS A 17 0.52 6.96 1.02
CA CYS A 17 -0.49 6.45 0.10
C CYS A 17 -1.80 7.24 0.19
N ALA A 18 -2.24 7.58 1.41
CA ALA A 18 -3.43 8.38 1.63
C ALA A 18 -3.30 9.78 0.99
N LEU A 19 -2.12 10.40 1.13
CA LEU A 19 -1.84 11.69 0.48
C LEU A 19 -1.74 11.55 -1.04
N ALA A 20 -1.17 10.46 -1.54
CA ALA A 20 -0.98 10.21 -2.96
C ALA A 20 -2.29 9.91 -3.70
N ILE A 21 -3.37 9.50 -3.03
CA ILE A 21 -4.69 9.31 -3.67
C ILE A 21 -5.19 10.59 -4.34
N VAL A 22 -5.01 11.75 -3.69
CA VAL A 22 -5.51 13.04 -4.20
C VAL A 22 -4.92 13.38 -5.57
N PRO A 23 -3.59 13.44 -5.77
CA PRO A 23 -3.03 13.68 -7.10
C PRO A 23 -3.38 12.56 -8.08
N TRP A 24 -3.52 11.32 -7.63
CA TRP A 24 -3.89 10.19 -8.48
C TRP A 24 -5.34 10.28 -9.01
N LEU A 25 -6.26 10.89 -8.26
CA LEU A 25 -7.63 11.18 -8.69
C LEU A 25 -7.71 12.37 -9.65
N LEU A 26 -6.83 13.35 -9.50
CA LEU A 26 -6.84 14.54 -10.36
C LEU A 26 -6.26 14.27 -11.75
N GLY A 27 -5.33 13.32 -11.86
CA GLY A 27 -4.68 12.98 -13.14
C GLY A 27 -5.34 11.86 -13.94
N VAL A 28 -6.64 11.58 -13.75
CA VAL A 28 -7.33 10.47 -14.43
C VAL A 28 -7.19 10.59 -15.96
N PRO A 29 -6.58 9.60 -16.64
CA PRO A 29 -6.40 9.63 -18.08
C PRO A 29 -7.73 9.43 -18.81
N GLY A 30 -7.96 10.26 -19.83
CA GLY A 30 -9.14 10.17 -20.72
C GLY A 30 -8.94 9.28 -21.95
N THR A 31 -7.82 8.57 -22.07
CA THR A 31 -7.45 7.76 -23.24
C THR A 31 -7.14 6.32 -22.84
N ASP A 32 -7.37 5.36 -23.76
CA ASP A 32 -7.03 3.94 -23.54
C ASP A 32 -5.65 3.63 -24.12
N ASN A 33 -4.60 3.91 -23.34
CA ASN A 33 -3.20 3.64 -23.70
C ASN A 33 -2.43 3.01 -22.53
N ASN A 34 -1.15 2.67 -22.75
CA ASN A 34 -0.31 2.06 -21.70
C ASN A 34 -0.13 2.98 -20.48
N TYR A 35 -0.12 4.30 -20.70
CA TYR A 35 -0.14 5.29 -19.62
C TYR A 35 -1.37 5.14 -18.72
N ALA A 36 -2.56 5.00 -19.31
CA ALA A 36 -3.80 4.80 -18.55
C ALA A 36 -3.83 3.49 -17.76
N LYS A 37 -3.26 2.41 -18.32
CA LYS A 37 -3.08 1.15 -17.61
C LYS A 37 -2.15 1.31 -16.41
N GLY A 38 -1.00 1.98 -16.60
CA GLY A 38 -0.07 2.27 -15.51
C GLY A 38 -0.70 3.13 -14.41
N TRP A 39 -1.43 4.17 -14.79
CA TRP A 39 -2.18 5.01 -13.85
C TRP A 39 -3.20 4.20 -13.04
N THR A 40 -3.97 3.35 -13.71
CA THR A 40 -5.00 2.52 -13.07
C THR A 40 -4.39 1.51 -12.11
N ILE A 41 -3.31 0.84 -12.51
CA ILE A 41 -2.55 -0.09 -11.66
C ILE A 41 -2.05 0.64 -10.41
N GLY A 42 -1.47 1.83 -10.57
CA GLY A 42 -0.94 2.56 -9.43
C GLY A 42 -2.01 3.04 -8.47
N PHE A 43 -3.17 3.43 -8.99
CA PHE A 43 -4.31 3.79 -8.16
C PHE A 43 -4.81 2.60 -7.33
N TYR A 44 -5.00 1.43 -7.97
CA TYR A 44 -5.42 0.23 -7.27
C TYR A 44 -4.35 -0.25 -6.27
N ALA A 45 -3.07 -0.07 -6.56
CA ALA A 45 -2.00 -0.39 -5.61
C ALA A 45 -2.09 0.46 -4.34
N LEU A 46 -2.34 1.77 -4.46
CA LEU A 46 -2.56 2.67 -3.32
C LEU A 46 -3.75 2.21 -2.46
N LEU A 47 -4.90 1.91 -3.10
CA LEU A 47 -6.10 1.46 -2.42
C LEU A 47 -5.92 0.08 -1.76
N ALA A 48 -5.29 -0.86 -2.46
CA ALA A 48 -5.03 -2.20 -1.95
C ALA A 48 -4.09 -2.15 -0.73
N TYR A 49 -3.04 -1.33 -0.79
CA TYR A 49 -2.12 -1.16 0.32
C TYR A 49 -2.81 -0.56 1.56
N LEU A 50 -3.60 0.51 1.37
CA LEU A 50 -4.37 1.12 2.46
C LEU A 50 -5.38 0.16 3.07
N THR A 51 -6.07 -0.61 2.23
CA THR A 51 -7.03 -1.62 2.69
C THR A 51 -6.34 -2.68 3.52
N ALA A 52 -5.22 -3.23 3.02
CA ALA A 52 -4.42 -4.21 3.76
C ALA A 52 -3.90 -3.63 5.10
N PHE A 53 -3.43 -2.38 5.09
CA PHE A 53 -2.95 -1.71 6.30
C PHE A 53 -4.05 -1.53 7.34
N ILE A 54 -5.24 -1.05 6.94
CA ILE A 54 -6.39 -0.86 7.83
C ILE A 54 -6.86 -2.20 8.40
N VAL A 55 -6.98 -3.24 7.56
CA VAL A 55 -7.35 -4.59 8.02
C VAL A 55 -6.36 -5.11 9.05
N LEU A 56 -5.05 -4.99 8.80
CA LEU A 56 -4.03 -5.41 9.76
C LEU A 56 -4.06 -4.57 11.05
N ALA A 57 -4.34 -3.27 10.96
CA ALA A 57 -4.50 -2.41 12.13
C ALA A 57 -5.70 -2.84 12.99
N ILE A 58 -6.85 -3.10 12.37
CA ILE A 58 -8.05 -3.60 13.06
C ILE A 58 -7.77 -4.95 13.73
N LEU A 59 -7.11 -5.87 13.03
CA LEU A 59 -6.74 -7.19 13.59
C LEU A 59 -5.82 -7.04 14.81
N ARG A 60 -4.85 -6.12 14.77
CA ARG A 60 -3.95 -5.84 15.91
C ARG A 60 -4.75 -5.29 17.10
N VAL A 61 -5.68 -4.37 16.87
CA VAL A 61 -6.53 -3.81 17.93
C VAL A 61 -7.44 -4.88 18.53
N ALA A 62 -8.10 -5.69 17.69
CA ALA A 62 -8.96 -6.80 18.15
C ALA A 62 -8.17 -7.84 18.97
N ALA A 63 -6.92 -8.12 18.58
CA ALA A 63 -6.04 -9.00 19.36
C ALA A 63 -5.67 -8.40 20.71
N HIS A 64 -5.40 -7.09 20.78
CA HIS A 64 -5.16 -6.38 22.04
C HIS A 64 -6.37 -6.36 22.97
N LEU A 65 -7.59 -6.30 22.41
CA LEU A 65 -8.85 -6.38 23.15
C LEU A 65 -9.18 -7.82 23.62
N GLY A 66 -8.33 -8.80 23.31
CA GLY A 66 -8.50 -10.18 23.76
C GLY A 66 -9.52 -10.99 22.95
N TRP A 67 -10.01 -10.46 21.83
CA TRP A 67 -10.99 -11.17 20.99
C TRP A 67 -10.38 -12.36 20.23
N PHE A 68 -9.08 -12.32 19.94
CA PHE A 68 -8.35 -13.40 19.27
C PHE A 68 -6.84 -13.35 19.59
N ARG A 69 -6.15 -14.50 19.55
CA ARG A 69 -4.68 -14.56 19.70
C ARG A 69 -4.00 -14.38 18.35
N PHE A 70 -3.58 -13.15 18.04
CA PHE A 70 -2.81 -12.87 16.83
C PHE A 70 -1.32 -12.69 17.14
N PRO A 71 -0.41 -13.52 16.57
CA PRO A 71 1.01 -13.40 16.86
C PRO A 71 1.60 -12.11 16.25
N ALA A 72 2.28 -11.30 17.06
CA ALA A 72 2.86 -10.04 16.61
C ALA A 72 3.86 -10.20 15.44
N HIS A 73 4.64 -11.30 15.43
CA HIS A 73 5.59 -11.59 14.35
C HIS A 73 4.90 -11.87 13.01
N THR A 74 3.71 -12.50 13.03
CA THR A 74 2.90 -12.73 11.84
C THR A 74 2.33 -11.41 11.32
N ALA A 75 1.88 -10.54 12.22
CA ALA A 75 1.39 -9.22 11.88
C ALA A 75 2.45 -8.36 11.18
N ASP A 76 3.68 -8.41 11.66
CA ASP A 76 4.79 -7.67 11.07
C ASP A 76 5.20 -8.27 9.72
N SER A 77 5.25 -9.60 9.61
CA SER A 77 5.55 -10.27 8.33
C SER A 77 4.51 -9.94 7.25
N LEU A 78 3.22 -9.93 7.60
CA LEU A 78 2.13 -9.56 6.69
C LEU A 78 2.17 -8.08 6.30
N SER A 79 2.53 -7.18 7.22
CA SER A 79 2.72 -5.77 6.89
C SER A 79 3.86 -5.59 5.88
N TRP A 80 4.98 -6.31 6.06
CA TRP A 80 6.11 -6.24 5.13
C TRP A 80 5.80 -6.88 3.76
N SER A 81 5.03 -7.96 3.70
CA SER A 81 4.59 -8.52 2.43
C SER A 81 3.67 -7.56 1.66
N ALA A 82 2.77 -6.86 2.37
CA ALA A 82 1.95 -5.81 1.78
C ALA A 82 2.80 -4.64 1.25
N VAL A 83 3.84 -4.23 1.98
CA VAL A 83 4.80 -3.19 1.54
C VAL A 83 5.51 -3.64 0.26
N LEU A 84 6.04 -4.86 0.22
CA LEU A 84 6.73 -5.39 -0.96
C LEU A 84 5.78 -5.46 -2.17
N GLY A 85 4.56 -5.96 -1.98
CA GLY A 85 3.54 -6.00 -3.03
C GLY A 85 3.21 -4.61 -3.57
N PHE A 86 3.07 -3.62 -2.68
CA PHE A 86 2.86 -2.23 -3.07
C PHE A 86 4.03 -1.65 -3.88
N VAL A 87 5.26 -1.87 -3.43
CA VAL A 87 6.47 -1.37 -4.13
C VAL A 87 6.57 -1.96 -5.53
N ILE A 88 6.30 -3.26 -5.68
CA ILE A 88 6.31 -3.94 -6.99
C ILE A 88 5.21 -3.38 -7.89
N ALA A 89 3.99 -3.23 -7.37
CA ALA A 89 2.87 -2.69 -8.13
C ALA A 89 3.10 -1.23 -8.56
N GLN A 90 3.67 -0.39 -7.69
CA GLN A 90 4.07 0.97 -8.06
C GLN A 90 5.21 1.00 -9.07
N GLY A 91 6.18 0.11 -8.95
CA GLY A 91 7.25 -0.03 -9.94
C GLY A 91 6.69 -0.33 -11.32
N LEU A 92 5.75 -1.27 -11.42
CA LEU A 92 5.06 -1.60 -12.66
C LEU A 92 4.22 -0.43 -13.20
N ALA A 93 3.49 0.27 -12.33
CA ALA A 93 2.71 1.45 -12.68
C ALA A 93 3.58 2.54 -13.32
N TRP A 94 4.69 2.89 -12.66
CA TRP A 94 5.63 3.89 -13.16
C TRP A 94 6.34 3.46 -14.44
N TRP A 95 6.70 2.18 -14.56
CA TRP A 95 7.28 1.66 -15.80
C TRP A 95 6.33 1.80 -16.99
N LEU A 96 5.04 1.53 -16.81
CA LEU A 96 4.03 1.73 -17.85
C LEU A 96 3.76 3.22 -18.15
N ILE A 97 3.83 4.08 -17.14
CA ILE A 97 3.64 5.53 -17.31
C ILE A 97 4.80 6.18 -18.06
N LEU A 98 6.04 5.81 -17.75
CA LEU A 98 7.26 6.48 -18.23
C LEU A 98 7.95 5.74 -19.37
N GLY A 99 7.91 4.41 -19.36
CA GLY A 99 8.70 3.54 -20.22
C GLY A 99 7.91 2.87 -21.35
N ALA A 100 6.58 2.94 -21.36
CA ALA A 100 5.75 2.36 -22.42
C ALA A 100 5.36 3.40 -23.50
N ASN A 101 6.30 4.29 -23.82
CA ASN A 101 6.24 5.22 -24.96
C ASN A 101 6.94 4.62 -26.17
#